data_AF-A0A8W8K869-F1
#
_entry.id   AF-A0A8W8K869-F1
#
_cell.length_a   1.000
_cell.length_b   1.000
_cell.length_c   1.000
_cell.angle_alpha   90.00
_cell.angle_beta   90.00
_cell.angle_gamma   90.00
#
_symmetry.space_group_name_H-M   'P 1'
#
loop_
_entity.id
_entity.type
_entity.pdbx_description
1 polymer ?
#
loop_
_entity_poly.entity_id
_entity_poly.type
_entity_poly.pdbx_seq_one_letter_code
_entity_poly.pdbx_strand_id
1 'polypeptide(L)' 'RRGYNNCAQHFRGGWWYSDCYDSNLNGQYYPQGKHVNFFNRDGIHWKSINEMLSLKFVEMSVRPADDLSSENSL' A
#
# COMPACT_ATOMS: atom_id res chain seq x y z
N ARG A 1 -11.48 1.25 14.90
CA ARG A 1 -10.34 0.54 15.51
C ARG A 1 -10.53 -0.95 15.30
N ARG A 2 -10.01 -1.45 14.19
CA ARG A 2 -9.65 -2.85 14.02
C ARG A 2 -8.80 -3.27 15.22
N GLY A 3 -9.13 -4.39 15.85
CA GLY A 3 -8.54 -4.85 17.12
C GLY A 3 -7.10 -5.36 17.02
N TYR A 4 -6.31 -4.85 16.08
CA TYR A 4 -4.93 -5.28 15.90
C TYR A 4 -4.02 -4.44 16.81
N ASN A 5 -3.40 -5.10 17.78
CA ASN A 5 -2.46 -4.43 18.70
C ASN A 5 -1.17 -3.95 17.99
N ASN A 6 -0.81 -4.60 16.87
CA ASN A 6 0.33 -4.21 16.04
C ASN A 6 0.03 -4.49 14.55
N CYS A 7 -0.36 -3.45 13.82
CA CYS A 7 -0.68 -3.54 12.40
C CYS A 7 0.52 -3.96 11.54
N ALA A 8 1.72 -3.48 11.86
CA ALA A 8 2.92 -3.80 11.08
C ALA A 8 3.23 -5.30 11.12
N GLN A 9 3.08 -5.91 12.30
CA GLN A 9 3.22 -7.35 12.46
C GLN A 9 2.10 -8.12 11.73
N HIS A 10 0.85 -7.67 11.86
CA HIS A 10 -0.30 -8.38 11.26
C HIS A 10 -0.28 -8.33 9.73
N PHE A 11 0.06 -7.18 9.15
CA PHE A 11 0.04 -6.95 7.70
C PHE A 11 1.41 -7.01 7.04
N ARG A 12 2.39 -7.62 7.72
CA ARG A 12 3.69 -8.04 7.18
C ARG A 12 4.43 -6.95 6.40
N GLY A 13 4.46 -5.74 6.96
CA GLY A 13 5.11 -4.59 6.33
C GLY A 13 5.19 -3.39 7.25
N GLY A 14 6.25 -2.60 7.13
CA GLY A 14 6.33 -1.29 7.78
C GLY A 14 5.59 -0.24 6.97
N TRP A 15 4.61 0.45 7.56
CA TRP A 15 3.80 1.46 6.88
C TRP A 15 3.29 2.51 7.87
N TRP A 16 2.76 3.61 7.34
CA TRP A 16 2.05 4.64 8.11
C TRP A 16 0.65 4.15 8.48
N TYR A 17 0.57 3.25 9.46
CA TYR A 17 -0.69 2.66 9.90
C TYR A 17 -1.47 3.59 10.84
N SER A 18 -2.80 3.64 10.67
CA SER A 18 -3.72 4.35 11.58
C SER A 18 -4.77 3.40 12.15
N ASP A 19 -5.81 3.03 11.38
CA ASP A 19 -6.70 1.90 11.66
C ASP A 19 -6.26 0.66 10.84
N CYS A 20 -4.98 0.36 11.05
CA CYS A 20 -4.14 -0.37 10.12
C CYS A 20 -4.08 0.34 8.77
N TYR A 21 -4.77 -0.10 7.72
CA TYR A 21 -4.57 0.57 6.44
C TYR A 21 -5.78 0.60 5.50
N ASP A 22 -5.72 1.56 4.57
CA ASP A 22 -6.32 1.53 3.22
C ASP A 22 -5.26 1.28 2.11
N SER A 23 -3.97 1.45 2.42
CA SER A 23 -2.85 1.06 1.56
C SER A 23 -1.72 0.41 2.34
N ASN A 24 -1.04 -0.56 1.74
CA ASN A 24 0.16 -1.19 2.29
C ASN A 24 1.08 -1.55 1.14
N LEU A 25 1.86 -0.59 0.64
CA LEU A 25 2.78 -0.82 -0.47
C LEU A 25 4.02 -1.63 -0.06
N ASN A 26 4.28 -1.72 1.25
CA ASN A 26 5.38 -2.49 1.84
C ASN A 26 4.93 -3.85 2.40
N GLY A 27 3.74 -4.34 2.02
CA GLY A 27 3.21 -5.62 2.45
C GLY A 27 3.94 -6.82 1.82
N GLN A 28 3.54 -8.02 2.22
CA GLN A 28 4.08 -9.27 1.69
C GLN A 28 3.91 -9.35 0.16
N TYR A 29 4.98 -9.66 -0.56
CA TYR A 29 4.88 -9.91 -2.00
C TYR A 29 4.26 -11.30 -2.26
N TYR A 30 3.20 -11.32 -3.08
CA TYR A 30 2.51 -12.54 -3.53
C TYR A 30 2.65 -12.73 -5.04
N PRO A 31 3.43 -13.72 -5.52
CA PRO A 31 3.66 -13.94 -6.96
C PRO A 31 2.39 -14.15 -7.79
N GLN A 32 1.37 -14.75 -7.19
CA GLN A 32 0.07 -14.99 -7.84
C GLN A 32 -0.79 -13.72 -7.94
N GLY A 33 -0.39 -12.61 -7.32
CA GLY A 33 -1.13 -11.34 -7.30
C GLY A 33 -2.42 -11.40 -6.48
N LYS A 34 -2.49 -12.31 -5.52
CA LYS A 34 -3.66 -12.53 -4.66
C LYS A 34 -3.22 -12.65 -3.22
N HIS A 35 -4.01 -12.10 -2.31
CA HIS A 35 -3.84 -12.36 -0.89
C HIS A 35 -4.09 -13.85 -0.58
N VAL A 36 -3.59 -14.33 0.57
CA VAL A 36 -3.81 -15.72 1.00
C VAL A 36 -5.29 -16.02 1.18
N ASN A 37 -6.05 -15.09 1.74
CA ASN A 37 -7.50 -15.17 1.84
C ASN A 37 -8.13 -13.78 2.01
N PHE A 38 -9.47 -13.72 1.99
CA PHE A 38 -10.23 -12.47 2.12
C PHE A 38 -9.99 -11.74 3.46
N PHE A 39 -9.76 -12.49 4.54
CA PHE A 39 -9.59 -11.96 5.89
C PHE A 39 -8.15 -11.53 6.19
N ASN A 40 -7.17 -12.08 5.46
CA ASN A 40 -5.76 -11.76 5.62
C ASN A 40 -5.20 -11.13 4.34
N ARG A 41 -5.35 -9.81 4.25
CA ARG A 41 -4.86 -8.97 3.16
C ARG A 41 -3.49 -8.37 3.50
N ASP A 42 -2.56 -9.18 3.97
CA ASP A 42 -1.20 -8.74 4.34
C ASP A 42 -0.27 -8.49 3.14
N GLY A 43 -0.82 -8.50 1.91
CA GLY A 43 -0.06 -8.30 0.69
C GLY A 43 0.15 -6.83 0.33
N ILE A 44 0.82 -6.60 -0.81
CA ILE A 44 0.95 -5.27 -1.40
C ILE A 44 -0.43 -4.78 -1.86
N HIS A 45 -0.98 -3.77 -1.19
CA HIS A 45 -2.40 -3.44 -1.32
C HIS A 45 -2.66 -1.95 -1.48
N TRP A 46 -3.66 -1.62 -2.30
CA TRP A 46 -4.22 -0.27 -2.38
C TRP A 46 -5.73 -0.36 -2.64
N LYS A 47 -6.52 0.01 -1.63
CA LYS A 47 -7.97 -0.21 -1.60
C LYS A 47 -8.71 0.36 -2.80
N SER A 48 -8.36 1.57 -3.24
CA SER A 48 -9.03 2.22 -4.38
C SER A 48 -8.66 1.64 -5.75
N ILE A 49 -7.64 0.78 -5.85
CA ILE A 49 -7.29 0.07 -7.08
C ILE A 49 -8.00 -1.26 -7.13
N ASN A 50 -7.77 -2.11 -6.12
CA ASN A 50 -8.45 -3.40 -5.99
C ASN A 50 -8.37 -3.92 -4.56
N GLU A 51 -9.52 -4.24 -3.96
CA GLU A 51 -9.57 -4.71 -2.58
C GLU A 51 -9.20 -6.19 -2.38
N MET A 52 -9.23 -7.01 -3.45
CA MET A 52 -9.05 -8.46 -3.36
C MET A 52 -7.70 -8.96 -3.89
N LEU A 53 -6.93 -8.10 -4.56
CA LEU A 53 -5.68 -8.49 -5.18
C LEU A 53 -4.47 -7.88 -4.46
N SER A 54 -3.38 -8.63 -4.49
CA SER A 54 -2.06 -8.11 -4.15
C SER A 54 -1.42 -7.57 -5.43
N LEU A 55 -0.98 -6.32 -5.41
CA LEU A 55 -0.27 -5.71 -6.54
C LEU A 55 1.03 -6.47 -6.80
N LYS A 56 1.40 -6.60 -8.08
CA LYS A 56 2.62 -7.31 -8.52
C LYS A 56 3.83 -6.39 -8.64
N PHE A 57 3.60 -5.09 -8.71
CA PHE A 57 4.65 -4.09 -8.83
C PHE A 57 4.16 -2.80 -8.19
N VAL A 58 5.07 -2.14 -7.48
CA VAL A 58 4.86 -0.82 -6.87
C VAL A 58 6.16 -0.05 -6.97
N GLU A 59 6.05 1.24 -7.25
CA GLU A 59 7.16 2.17 -7.26
C GLU A 59 6.69 3.44 -6.54
N MET A 60 7.49 3.93 -5.60
CA MET A 60 7.26 5.18 -4.91
C MET A 60 8.37 6.14 -5.28
N SER A 61 8.02 7.19 -6.02
CA SER A 61 8.95 8.23 -6.45
C SER A 61 8.46 9.59 -5.97
N VAL A 62 9.40 10.52 -5.79
CA VAL A 62 9.12 11.90 -5.42
C VAL A 62 9.75 12.84 -6.44
N ARG A 63 9.06 13.92 -6.76
CA ARG A 63 9.56 15.01 -7.62
C ARG A 63 9.54 16.30 -6.77
N PRO A 64 10.53 17.21 -6.91
CA PRO A 64 10.47 18.52 -6.28
C PRO A 64 9.19 19.26 -6.69
N ALA A 65 8.52 19.90 -5.72
CA ALA A 65 7.27 20.61 -5.99
C ALA A 65 7.46 21.79 -6.95
N ASP A 66 8.62 22.46 -6.89
CA ASP A 66 8.94 23.64 -7.69
C ASP A 66 9.09 23.31 -9.18
N ASP A 67 9.37 22.04 -9.52
CA ASP A 67 9.55 21.56 -10.89
C ASP A 67 8.23 21.46 -11.68
N LEU A 68 7.08 21.63 -11.00
CA LEU A 68 5.77 21.73 -11.65
C LEU A 68 5.37 23.19 -11.94
N SER A 69 6.08 24.17 -11.36
CA SER A 69 5.85 25.59 -11.64
C SER A 69 6.48 26.03 -12.97
N SER A 70 7.57 25.36 -13.38
CA SER A 70 8.25 25.58 -14.65
C SER A 70 7.48 25.02 -15.85
N GLU A 71 6.70 23.94 -15.68
CA GLU A 71 5.88 23.37 -16.76
C GLU A 71 4.55 24.10 -17.00
N ASN A 72 4.04 24.85 -16.02
CA ASN A 72 2.84 25.70 -16.16
C ASN A 72 3.16 27.14 -16.64
N SER A 73 4.41 27.41 -17.00
CA SER A 73 4.88 28.73 -17.46
C SER A 73 5.07 28.82 -18.99
N LEU A 74 4.59 27.83 -19.74
CA LEU A 74 4.47 27.82 -21.20
C LEU A 74 2.99 27.93 -21.61
#